data_AF-A0A388NR22-F1
#
_entry.id   AF-A0A388NR22-F1
#
_cell.length_a   1.000
_cell.length_b   1.000
_cell.length_c   1.000
_cell.angle_alpha   90.00
_cell.angle_beta   90.00
_cell.angle_gamma   90.00
#
_symmetry.space_group_name_H-M   'P 1'
#
loop_
_entity.id
_entity.type
_entity.pdbx_description
1 polymer ?
#
loop_
_entity_poly.entity_id
_entity_poly.type
_entity_poly.pdbx_seq_one_letter_code
_entity_poly.pdbx_strand_id
1 'polypeptide(L)'
;MLRDRDRLANYGFVIVSLLVDSDTRQLVNKPEMISRGFVYVRDATELFNNAAERVVKAVHSNPNGNLARHVESALTDYFYAETKRRPMVFAVVNEV
;
A
#
# COMPACT_ATOMS: atom_id res chain seq x y z
N MET A 1 21.89 2.82 -10.42
CA MET A 1 21.31 2.05 -11.55
C MET A 1 21.41 0.52 -11.36
N LEU A 2 22.58 -0.09 -11.12
CA LEU A 2 22.62 -1.55 -10.78
C LEU A 2 22.04 -1.85 -9.38
N ARG A 3 22.36 -1.04 -8.36
CA ARG A 3 21.86 -1.21 -6.97
C ARG A 3 20.33 -1.14 -6.83
N ASP A 4 19.65 -0.42 -7.73
CA ASP A 4 18.19 -0.30 -7.70
C ASP A 4 17.51 -1.56 -8.27
N ARG A 5 18.13 -2.16 -9.30
CA ARG A 5 17.67 -3.42 -9.90
C ARG A 5 17.83 -4.63 -8.96
N ASP A 6 18.93 -4.70 -8.22
CA ASP A 6 19.16 -5.80 -7.26
C ASP A 6 18.22 -5.79 -6.06
N ARG A 7 17.76 -4.59 -5.62
CA ARG A 7 16.74 -4.47 -4.57
C ARG A 7 15.34 -4.84 -5.07
N LEU A 8 15.00 -4.47 -6.32
CA LEU A 8 13.75 -4.86 -6.98
C LEU A 8 13.63 -6.37 -7.18
N ALA A 9 14.74 -7.03 -7.54
CA ALA A 9 14.77 -8.46 -7.84
C ALA A 9 14.50 -9.37 -6.61
N ASN A 10 14.82 -8.92 -5.39
CA ASN A 10 14.82 -9.80 -4.20
C ASN A 10 13.67 -9.61 -3.20
N TYR A 11 13.03 -8.43 -3.14
CA TYR A 11 12.00 -8.16 -2.12
C TYR A 11 10.58 -8.05 -2.67
N GLY A 12 10.42 -7.85 -3.98
CA GLY A 12 9.14 -7.60 -4.61
C GLY A 12 8.56 -6.22 -4.30
N PHE A 13 7.38 -5.97 -4.87
CA PHE A 13 6.67 -4.71 -4.70
C PHE A 13 5.16 -4.91 -4.53
N VAL A 14 4.52 -3.88 -3.98
CA VAL A 14 3.09 -3.74 -3.82
C VAL A 14 2.69 -2.38 -4.38
N ILE A 15 1.70 -2.36 -5.26
CA ILE A 15 1.05 -1.14 -5.72
C ILE A 15 -0.32 -1.09 -5.04
N VAL A 16 -0.66 0.05 -4.45
CA VAL A 16 -1.99 0.31 -3.88
C VAL A 16 -2.62 1.49 -4.63
N SER A 17 -3.82 1.29 -5.16
CA SER A 17 -4.61 2.37 -5.78
C SER A 17 -5.77 2.78 -4.89
N LEU A 18 -5.93 4.09 -4.73
CA LEU A 18 -6.95 4.72 -3.93
C LEU A 18 -7.76 5.66 -4.81
N LEU A 19 -9.08 5.60 -4.66
CA LEU A 19 -9.99 6.59 -5.18
C LEU A 19 -10.52 7.41 -4.02
N VAL A 20 -10.17 8.70 -3.99
CA VAL A 20 -10.52 9.61 -2.90
C VAL A 20 -11.43 10.69 -3.45
N ASP A 21 -12.51 10.96 -2.76
CA ASP A 21 -13.41 12.07 -3.06
C ASP A 21 -12.74 13.39 -2.62
N SER A 22 -12.61 14.32 -3.56
CA SER A 22 -11.86 15.57 -3.35
C SER A 22 -12.53 16.51 -2.33
N ASP A 23 -13.86 16.45 -2.20
CA ASP A 23 -14.64 17.31 -1.30
C ASP A 23 -14.64 16.79 0.14
N THR A 24 -14.83 15.48 0.31
CA THR A 24 -14.99 14.81 1.61
C THR A 24 -13.69 14.24 2.16
N ARG A 25 -12.66 14.08 1.30
CA ARG A 25 -11.40 13.37 1.60
C ARG A 25 -11.60 11.95 2.11
N GLN A 26 -12.65 11.28 1.64
CA GLN A 26 -12.96 9.89 1.98
C GLN A 26 -12.68 8.96 0.81
N LEU A 27 -12.43 7.69 1.12
CA LEU A 27 -12.32 6.66 0.09
C LEU A 27 -13.68 6.40 -0.55
N VAL A 28 -13.74 6.51 -1.88
CA VAL A 28 -14.93 6.21 -2.67
C VAL A 28 -15.18 4.70 -2.73
N ASN A 29 -14.11 3.92 -2.79
CA ASN A 29 -14.15 2.46 -2.84
C ASN A 29 -13.06 1.83 -1.97
N LYS A 30 -13.09 0.50 -1.87
CA LYS A 30 -12.01 -0.23 -1.19
C LYS A 30 -10.69 -0.05 -1.95
N PRO A 31 -9.55 0.08 -1.24
CA PRO A 31 -8.23 0.07 -1.86
C PRO A 31 -8.02 -1.20 -2.68
N GLU A 32 -7.49 -1.05 -3.89
CA GLU A 32 -7.06 -2.19 -4.71
C GLU A 32 -5.54 -2.35 -4.60
N MET A 33 -5.08 -3.60 -4.50
CA MET A 33 -3.66 -3.91 -4.33
C MET A 33 -3.19 -4.98 -5.29
N ILE A 34 -2.03 -4.72 -5.90
CA ILE A 34 -1.34 -5.65 -6.78
C ILE A 34 0.04 -5.90 -6.19
N SER A 35 0.41 -7.18 -6.05
CA SER A 35 1.74 -7.57 -5.59
C SER A 35 2.49 -8.41 -6.61
N ARG A 36 3.80 -8.20 -6.73
CA ARG A 36 4.72 -9.02 -7.55
C ARG A 36 6.03 -9.24 -6.82
N GLY A 37 6.54 -10.49 -6.82
CA GLY A 37 7.82 -10.86 -6.19
C GLY A 37 7.85 -10.81 -4.65
N PHE A 38 6.74 -10.43 -4.00
CA PHE A 38 6.61 -10.38 -2.55
C PHE A 38 5.79 -11.59 -2.05
N VAL A 39 4.47 -11.52 -2.13
CA VAL A 39 3.55 -12.63 -1.82
C VAL A 39 2.48 -12.73 -2.91
N TYR A 40 2.05 -13.94 -3.22
CA TYR A 40 0.96 -14.15 -4.17
C TYR A 40 -0.37 -13.93 -3.46
N VAL A 41 -1.19 -12.99 -3.96
CA VAL A 41 -2.43 -12.53 -3.29
C VAL A 41 -3.41 -13.69 -3.02
N ARG A 42 -3.43 -14.71 -3.88
CA ARG A 42 -4.33 -15.88 -3.70
C ARG A 42 -4.02 -16.67 -2.43
N ASP A 43 -2.74 -16.74 -2.04
CA ASP A 43 -2.30 -17.49 -0.85
C ASP A 43 -2.25 -16.59 0.40
N ALA A 44 -2.39 -15.27 0.22
CA ALA A 44 -2.23 -14.24 1.25
C ALA A 44 -3.46 -13.33 1.38
N THR A 45 -4.66 -13.86 1.13
CA THR A 45 -5.90 -13.07 1.11
C THR A 45 -6.13 -12.32 2.43
N GLU A 46 -5.90 -12.97 3.57
CA GLU A 46 -6.06 -12.34 4.89
C GLU A 46 -5.07 -11.18 5.11
N LEU A 47 -3.80 -11.35 4.71
CA LEU A 47 -2.77 -10.32 4.78
C LEU A 47 -3.19 -9.07 3.99
N PHE A 48 -3.71 -9.24 2.78
CA PHE A 48 -4.15 -8.12 1.96
C PHE A 48 -5.46 -7.49 2.43
N ASN A 49 -6.38 -8.27 3.02
CA ASN A 49 -7.59 -7.72 3.64
C ASN A 49 -7.23 -6.81 4.83
N ASN A 50 -6.35 -7.27 5.71
CA ASN A 50 -5.85 -6.50 6.85
C ASN A 50 -5.04 -5.26 6.41
N ALA A 51 -4.26 -5.39 5.33
CA ALA A 51 -3.59 -4.26 4.70
C ALA A 51 -4.59 -3.20 4.23
N ALA A 52 -5.68 -3.61 3.57
CA ALA A 52 -6.71 -2.69 3.09
C ALA A 52 -7.39 -1.94 4.24
N GLU A 53 -7.70 -2.62 5.35
CA GLU A 53 -8.23 -1.96 6.55
C GLU A 53 -7.24 -0.94 7.14
N ARG A 54 -5.94 -1.24 7.08
CA ARG A 54 -4.90 -0.31 7.54
C ARG A 54 -4.85 0.94 6.69
N VAL A 55 -5.02 0.80 5.37
CA VAL A 55 -5.09 1.92 4.43
C VAL A 55 -6.32 2.79 4.73
N VAL A 56 -7.49 2.19 4.93
CA VAL A 56 -8.71 2.94 5.30
C VAL A 56 -8.49 3.77 6.57
N LYS A 57 -7.85 3.19 7.60
CA LYS A 57 -7.50 3.92 8.83
C LYS A 57 -6.48 5.03 8.56
N ALA A 58 -5.49 4.77 7.71
CA ALA A 58 -4.45 5.73 7.37
C ALA A 58 -5.04 6.97 6.66
N VAL A 59 -5.97 6.77 5.72
CA VAL A 59 -6.68 7.86 5.01
C VAL A 59 -7.42 8.75 6.00
N HIS A 60 -8.21 8.18 6.90
CA HIS A 60 -8.95 8.95 7.91
C HIS A 60 -8.03 9.70 8.88
N SER A 61 -6.86 9.16 9.19
CA SER A 61 -5.91 9.75 10.16
C SER A 61 -5.06 10.90 9.61
N ASN A 62 -5.04 11.12 8.28
CA ASN A 62 -4.14 12.08 7.64
C ASN A 62 -4.86 13.00 6.65
N PRO A 63 -5.80 13.86 7.11
CA PRO A 63 -6.60 14.68 6.21
C PRO A 63 -5.79 15.74 5.47
N ASN A 64 -4.64 16.21 5.99
CA ASN A 64 -3.91 17.37 5.44
C ASN A 64 -2.49 17.06 4.96
N GLY A 65 -2.04 15.81 5.03
CA GLY A 65 -0.68 15.42 4.66
C GLY A 65 -0.59 14.78 3.28
N ASN A 66 0.63 14.43 2.86
CA ASN A 66 0.84 13.63 1.65
C ASN A 66 0.28 12.21 1.89
N LEU A 67 -0.95 11.97 1.41
CA LEU A 67 -1.67 10.74 1.65
C LEU A 67 -0.93 9.52 1.10
N ALA A 68 -0.36 9.63 -0.09
CA ALA A 68 0.41 8.55 -0.71
C ALA A 68 1.57 8.10 0.20
N ARG A 69 2.39 9.04 0.68
CA ARG A 69 3.52 8.74 1.58
C ARG A 69 3.08 8.13 2.92
N HIS A 70 1.96 8.61 3.47
CA HIS A 70 1.40 8.08 4.72
C HIS A 70 0.94 6.62 4.56
N VAL A 71 0.25 6.33 3.46
CA VAL A 71 -0.20 4.98 3.11
C VAL A 71 0.99 4.06 2.84
N GLU A 72 1.98 4.51 2.07
CA GLU A 72 3.20 3.75 1.79
C GLU A 72 3.94 3.35 3.08
N SER A 73 4.05 4.29 4.03
CA SER A 73 4.70 4.04 5.33
C SER A 73 3.91 3.03 6.16
N ALA A 74 2.59 3.23 6.29
CA ALA A 74 1.73 2.34 7.06
C ALA A 74 1.74 0.90 6.53
N LEU A 75 1.72 0.73 5.20
CA LEU A 75 1.79 -0.58 4.57
C LEU A 75 3.18 -1.21 4.69
N THR A 76 4.25 -0.43 4.54
CA THR A 76 5.63 -0.91 4.70
C THR A 76 5.85 -1.48 6.10
N ASP A 77 5.38 -0.77 7.13
CA ASP A 77 5.49 -1.21 8.53
C ASP A 77 4.64 -2.46 8.80
N TYR A 78 3.41 -2.50 8.27
CA TYR A 78 2.52 -3.65 8.39
C TYR A 78 3.13 -4.92 7.75
N PHE A 79 3.56 -4.83 6.49
CA PHE A 79 4.14 -5.98 5.80
C PHE A 79 5.41 -6.48 6.50
N TYR A 80 6.23 -5.57 7.04
CA TYR A 80 7.40 -5.99 7.82
C TYR A 80 7.02 -6.68 9.13
N ALA A 81 6.02 -6.17 9.86
CA ALA A 81 5.58 -6.76 11.11
C ALA A 81 5.13 -8.21 10.91
N GLU A 82 4.28 -8.44 9.90
CA GLU A 82 3.66 -9.74 9.60
C GLU A 82 4.61 -10.72 8.91
N THR A 83 5.41 -10.25 7.94
CA THR A 83 6.15 -11.14 7.03
C THR A 83 7.67 -11.11 7.21
N LYS A 84 8.19 -10.17 8.03
CA LYS A 84 9.63 -9.85 8.16
C LYS A 84 10.32 -9.46 6.85
N ARG A 85 9.55 -9.10 5.82
CA ARG A 85 10.03 -8.59 4.53
C ARG A 85 9.51 -7.18 4.30
N ARG A 86 10.31 -6.34 3.63
CA ARG A 86 9.97 -4.96 3.29
C ARG A 86 9.82 -4.82 1.77
N PRO A 87 8.65 -5.12 1.19
CA PRO A 87 8.42 -4.83 -0.21
C PRO A 87 8.49 -3.32 -0.45
N MET A 88 8.82 -2.92 -1.68
CA MET A 88 8.58 -1.53 -2.07
C MET A 88 7.09 -1.30 -2.26
N VAL A 89 6.54 -0.29 -1.59
CA VAL A 89 5.14 0.09 -1.69
C VAL A 89 5.04 1.36 -2.52
N PHE A 90 4.13 1.37 -3.50
CA PHE A 90 3.81 2.54 -4.31
C PHE A 90 2.33 2.85 -4.18
N ALA A 91 1.98 4.03 -3.67
CA ALA A 91 0.60 4.47 -3.55
C ALA A 91 0.21 5.40 -4.71
N VAL A 92 -0.86 5.05 -5.42
CA VAL A 92 -1.48 5.87 -6.46
C VAL A 92 -2.79 6.41 -5.91
N VAL A 93 -2.86 7.71 -5.69
CA VAL A 93 -4.06 8.40 -5.22
C VAL A 93 -4.70 9.11 -6.41
N ASN A 94 -5.91 8.69 -6.76
CA ASN A 94 -6.73 9.38 -7.75
C ASN A 94 -7.84 10.12 -7.01
N GLU A 95 -8.00 11.39 -7.33
CA GLU A 95 -9.07 12.24 -6.80
C GLU A 95 -10.21 12.30 -7.80
N VAL A 96 -11.45 12.24 -7.30
CA VAL A 96 -12.69 12.42 -8.08
C VAL A 96 -13.56 13.52 -7.52
#